data_AF-A0A2I0EUJ2-F1
#
_entry.id   AF-A0A2I0EUJ2-F1
#
_cell.length_a   1.000
_cell.length_b   1.000
_cell.length_c   1.000
_cell.angle_alpha   90.00
_cell.angle_beta   90.00
_cell.angle_gamma   90.00
#
_symmetry.space_group_name_H-M   'P 1'
#
loop_
_entity.id
_entity.type
_entity.pdbx_description
1 polymer ?
#
loop_
_entity_poly.entity_id
_entity_poly.type
_entity_poly.pdbx_seq_one_letter_code
_entity_poly.pdbx_strand_id
1 'polypeptide(L)'
;MSMYSNMTYENDTRKIDKALKKYEEKKNAALVLLAEIDMLNKMEDVEDTILWKQKSMKEKLIAAERQRRDVEEMLINYIGKYDDRDLHRYTEVLEELKKDKPK
;
A
#
# COMPACT_ATOMS: atom_id res chain seq x y z
N MET A 1 -10.76 29.04 16.17
CA MET A 1 -10.62 28.19 14.97
C MET A 1 -12.02 27.83 14.45
N SER A 2 -12.23 27.90 13.14
CA SER A 2 -13.53 27.71 12.49
C SER A 2 -13.97 26.24 12.48
N MET A 3 -15.25 25.95 12.71
CA MET A 3 -15.83 24.60 12.64
C MET A 3 -15.57 23.90 11.29
N TYR A 4 -15.47 24.67 10.21
CA TYR A 4 -15.14 24.15 8.88
C TYR A 4 -13.74 23.51 8.82
N SER A 5 -12.77 24.07 9.57
CA SER A 5 -11.40 23.54 9.66
C SER A 5 -11.38 22.16 10.33
N ASN A 6 -12.18 21.98 11.38
CA ASN A 6 -12.28 20.72 12.11
C ASN A 6 -12.97 19.64 11.27
N MET A 7 -14.05 19.98 10.56
CA MET A 7 -14.73 19.04 9.66
C MET A 7 -13.86 18.61 8.47
N THR A 8 -13.05 19.49 7.90
CA THR A 8 -12.10 19.11 6.83
C THR A 8 -11.00 18.19 7.35
N TYR A 9 -10.46 18.50 8.53
CA TYR A 9 -9.43 17.68 9.18
C TYR A 9 -9.95 16.27 9.50
N GLU A 10 -11.13 16.15 10.13
CA GLU A 10 -11.72 14.85 10.46
C GLU A 10 -12.01 14.00 9.20
N ASN A 11 -12.49 14.63 8.14
CA ASN A 11 -12.77 13.93 6.88
C ASN A 11 -11.50 13.44 6.19
N ASP A 12 -10.46 14.27 6.12
CA ASP A 12 -9.21 13.88 5.48
C ASP A 12 -8.46 12.82 6.30
N THR A 13 -8.51 12.90 7.63
CA THR A 13 -7.98 11.86 8.53
C THR A 13 -8.68 10.52 8.31
N ARG A 14 -10.03 10.51 8.27
CA ARG A 14 -10.80 9.29 7.97
C ARG A 14 -10.48 8.69 6.60
N LYS A 15 -10.22 9.52 5.59
CA LYS A 15 -9.84 9.04 4.25
C LYS A 15 -8.48 8.35 4.28
N ILE A 16 -7.50 8.95 4.96
CA ILE A 16 -6.15 8.38 5.11
C ILE A 16 -6.21 7.05 5.85
N ASP A 17 -6.88 6.99 7.00
CA ASP A 17 -6.99 5.76 7.79
C ASP A 17 -7.66 4.62 7.00
N LYS A 18 -8.71 4.94 6.23
CA LYS A 18 -9.37 3.95 5.38
C LYS A 18 -8.47 3.47 4.24
N ALA A 19 -7.68 4.36 3.65
CA ALA A 19 -6.74 4.01 2.59
C ALA A 19 -5.60 3.13 3.12
N LEU A 20 -5.07 3.46 4.30
CA LEU A 20 -4.04 2.68 4.99
C LEU A 20 -4.51 1.27 5.32
N LYS A 21 -5.67 1.14 5.97
CA LYS A 21 -6.23 -0.18 6.29
C LYS A 21 -6.40 -1.06 5.05
N LYS A 22 -6.93 -0.46 3.96
CA LYS A 22 -7.08 -1.18 2.68
C LYS A 22 -5.73 -1.55 2.05
N TYR A 23 -4.69 -0.76 2.29
CA TYR A 23 -3.35 -1.08 1.81
C TYR A 23 -2.72 -2.23 2.62
N GLU A 24 -2.82 -2.21 3.96
CA GLU A 24 -2.34 -3.29 4.82
C GLU A 24 -2.95 -4.65 4.45
N GLU A 25 -4.26 -4.70 4.23
CA GLU A 25 -4.97 -5.90 3.78
C GLU A 25 -4.40 -6.44 2.46
N LYS A 26 -4.07 -5.55 1.52
CA LYS A 26 -3.49 -5.93 0.23
C LYS A 26 -2.00 -6.23 0.29
N LYS A 27 -1.24 -5.60 1.19
CA LYS A 27 0.17 -5.85 1.41
C LYS A 27 0.39 -7.30 1.84
N ASN A 28 -0.41 -7.79 2.78
CA ASN A 28 -0.34 -9.19 3.22
C ASN A 28 -0.65 -10.15 2.07
N ALA A 29 -1.67 -9.86 1.25
CA ALA A 29 -1.96 -10.65 0.06
C ALA A 29 -0.82 -10.62 -0.97
N ALA A 30 -0.17 -9.46 -1.16
CA ALA A 30 0.98 -9.32 -2.06
C ALA A 30 2.21 -10.12 -1.58
N LEU A 31 2.49 -10.15 -0.28
CA LEU A 31 3.58 -10.96 0.28
C LEU A 31 3.36 -12.47 0.05
N VAL A 32 2.12 -12.94 0.22
CA VAL A 32 1.76 -14.34 -0.08
C VAL A 32 1.96 -14.63 -1.57
N LEU A 33 1.52 -13.73 -2.46
CA LEU A 33 1.70 -13.89 -3.91
C LEU A 33 3.17 -13.91 -4.33
N LEU A 34 4.03 -13.10 -3.69
CA LEU A 34 5.48 -13.14 -3.94
C LEU A 34 6.07 -14.51 -3.56
N ALA A 35 5.72 -15.02 -2.38
CA ALA A 35 6.17 -16.34 -1.94
C ALA A 35 5.69 -17.46 -2.89
N GLU A 36 4.43 -17.41 -3.33
CA GLU A 36 3.89 -18.37 -4.28
C GLU A 36 4.59 -18.29 -5.65
N ILE A 37 4.90 -17.09 -6.17
CA ILE A 37 5.68 -16.94 -7.41
C ILE A 37 7.08 -17.55 -7.25
N ASP A 38 7.75 -17.28 -6.13
CA ASP A 38 9.08 -17.82 -5.86
C ASP A 38 9.09 -19.36 -5.79
N MET A 39 8.02 -19.96 -5.26
CA MET A 39 7.85 -21.41 -5.28
C MET A 39 7.63 -21.94 -6.70
N LEU A 40 6.78 -21.29 -7.50
CA LEU A 40 6.52 -21.70 -8.88
C LEU A 40 7.76 -21.55 -9.78
N ASN A 41 8.60 -20.54 -9.55
CA ASN A 41 9.85 -20.34 -10.28
C ASN A 41 10.91 -21.42 -9.99
N LYS A 42 10.75 -22.19 -8.90
CA LYS A 42 11.64 -23.30 -8.54
C LYS A 42 11.19 -24.65 -9.10
N MET A 43 10.07 -24.70 -9.82
CA MET A 43 9.58 -25.93 -10.45
C MET A 43 10.30 -26.15 -11.78
N GLU A 44 10.85 -27.35 -11.98
CA GLU A 44 11.70 -27.71 -13.12
C GLU A 44 10.88 -27.89 -14.43
N ASP A 45 9.60 -28.28 -14.31
CA ASP A 45 8.66 -28.42 -15.42
C ASP A 45 7.47 -27.47 -15.25
N VAL A 46 7.51 -26.34 -15.95
CA VAL A 46 6.46 -25.31 -15.89
C VAL A 46 5.51 -25.47 -17.07
N GLU A 47 4.29 -25.93 -16.80
CA GLU A 47 3.21 -26.00 -17.80
C GLU A 47 2.63 -24.60 -18.11
N ASP A 48 1.99 -24.44 -19.27
CA ASP A 48 1.35 -23.18 -19.70
C ASP A 48 0.33 -22.63 -18.68
N THR A 49 -0.38 -23.51 -17.97
CA THR A 49 -1.31 -23.14 -16.90
C THR A 49 -0.58 -22.45 -15.73
N ILE A 50 0.63 -22.91 -15.40
CA ILE A 50 1.46 -22.32 -14.35
C ILE A 50 2.00 -20.97 -14.80
N LEU A 51 2.44 -20.84 -16.06
CA LEU A 51 2.86 -19.56 -16.64
C LEU A 51 1.74 -18.52 -16.61
N TRP A 52 0.52 -18.91 -16.96
CA TRP A 52 -0.65 -18.03 -16.88
C TRP A 52 -0.95 -17.59 -15.44
N LYS A 53 -0.89 -18.53 -14.49
CA LYS A 53 -1.06 -18.24 -13.06
C LYS A 53 0.01 -17.24 -12.58
N GLN A 54 1.28 -17.47 -12.90
CA GLN A 54 2.37 -16.56 -12.57
C GLN A 54 2.14 -15.15 -13.15
N LYS A 55 1.70 -15.04 -14.41
CA LYS A 55 1.39 -13.75 -15.04
C LYS A 55 0.28 -13.01 -14.30
N SER A 56 -0.82 -13.69 -13.97
CA SER A 56 -1.92 -13.10 -13.20
C SER A 56 -1.47 -12.64 -11.81
N MET A 57 -0.60 -13.40 -11.15
CA MET A 57 -0.05 -13.02 -9.84
C MET A 57 0.85 -11.79 -9.93
N LYS A 58 1.71 -11.69 -10.96
CA LYS A 58 2.51 -10.48 -11.23
C LYS A 58 1.65 -9.24 -11.46
N GLU A 59 0.53 -9.37 -12.18
CA GLU A 59 -0.41 -8.25 -12.37
C GLU A 59 -1.04 -7.78 -11.04
N LYS A 60 -1.36 -8.71 -10.14
CA LYS A 60 -1.85 -8.38 -8.79
C LYS A 60 -0.80 -7.66 -7.95
N LEU A 61 0.47 -8.05 -8.07
CA LEU A 61 1.59 -7.35 -7.41
C LEU A 61 1.76 -5.93 -7.93
N ILE A 62 1.66 -5.72 -9.25
CA ILE A 62 1.70 -4.38 -9.85
C ILE A 62 0.55 -3.52 -9.31
N ALA A 63 -0.65 -4.08 -9.16
CA ALA A 63 -1.79 -3.36 -8.61
C ALA A 63 -1.59 -2.98 -7.12
N ALA A 64 -0.96 -3.86 -6.33
CA ALA A 64 -0.60 -3.58 -4.95
C ALA A 64 0.45 -2.45 -4.85
N GLU A 65 1.45 -2.46 -5.73
CA GLU A 65 2.48 -1.42 -5.80
C GLU A 65 1.91 -0.06 -6.24
N ARG A 66 0.95 -0.04 -7.18
CA ARG A 66 0.23 1.19 -7.54
C ARG A 66 -0.50 1.76 -6.33
N GLN A 67 -1.23 0.92 -5.60
CA GLN A 67 -1.93 1.37 -4.40
C GLN A 67 -0.97 1.84 -3.29
N ARG A 68 0.21 1.22 -3.16
CA ARG A 68 1.27 1.70 -2.25
C ARG A 68 1.64 3.14 -2.57
N ARG A 69 1.86 3.45 -3.86
CA ARG A 69 2.21 4.80 -4.33
C ARG A 69 1.08 5.80 -4.11
N ASP A 70 -0.16 5.41 -4.38
CA ASP A 70 -1.32 6.28 -4.16
C ASP A 70 -1.43 6.66 -2.67
N VAL A 71 -1.23 5.70 -1.76
CA VAL A 71 -1.25 5.94 -0.30
C VAL A 71 -0.06 6.78 0.15
N GLU A 72 1.14 6.54 -0.41
CA GLU A 72 2.34 7.35 -0.18
C GLU A 72 2.08 8.83 -0.54
N GLU A 73 1.48 9.10 -1.69
CA GLU A 73 1.13 10.45 -2.13
C GLU A 73 0.04 11.08 -1.24
N MET A 74 -0.98 10.31 -0.85
CA MET A 74 -2.01 10.78 0.06
C MET A 74 -1.43 11.18 1.43
N LEU A 75 -0.48 10.41 1.98
CA LEU A 75 0.20 10.74 3.23
C LEU A 75 1.08 11.99 3.10
N ILE A 76 1.86 12.11 2.03
CA ILE A 76 2.69 13.30 1.79
C ILE A 76 1.81 14.56 1.75
N ASN A 77 0.68 14.49 1.04
CA ASN A 77 -0.28 15.58 0.95
C ASN A 77 -0.97 15.88 2.30
N TYR A 78 -1.26 14.87 3.11
CA TYR A 78 -1.86 15.04 4.43
C TYR A 78 -0.87 15.70 5.41
N ILE A 79 0.35 15.19 5.49
CA ILE A 79 1.45 15.71 6.32
C ILE A 79 1.76 17.16 5.94
N GLY A 80 1.82 17.49 4.64
CA GLY A 80 2.06 18.85 4.18
C GLY A 80 0.92 19.84 4.46
N LYS A 81 -0.29 19.35 4.75
CA LYS A 81 -1.48 20.17 5.05
C LYS A 81 -1.71 20.40 6.53
N TYR A 82 -1.29 19.46 7.39
CA TYR A 82 -1.63 19.44 8.80
C TYR A 82 -0.36 19.31 9.65
N ASP A 83 -0.08 20.33 10.46
CA ASP A 83 1.09 20.41 11.35
C ASP A 83 0.67 20.03 12.80
N ASP A 84 0.06 18.85 12.96
CA ASP A 84 -0.64 18.43 14.21
C ASP A 84 -0.06 17.14 14.83
N ARG A 85 -0.57 16.73 16.00
CA ARG A 85 -0.06 15.62 16.85
C ARG A 85 0.08 14.27 16.13
N ASP A 86 -0.76 13.99 15.14
CA ASP A 86 -0.72 12.74 14.38
C ASP A 86 0.35 12.72 13.28
N LEU A 87 1.03 13.85 13.04
CA LEU A 87 2.13 13.97 12.06
C LEU A 87 3.21 12.92 12.30
N HIS A 88 3.55 12.66 13.57
CA HIS A 88 4.57 11.68 13.92
C HIS A 88 4.17 10.27 13.46
N ARG A 89 2.96 9.84 13.79
CA ARG A 89 2.41 8.53 13.38
C ARG A 89 2.37 8.39 11.86
N TYR A 90 1.86 9.38 11.14
CA TYR A 90 1.77 9.31 9.67
C TYR A 90 3.13 9.40 8.98
N THR A 91 4.11 10.07 9.61
CA THR A 91 5.50 10.10 9.12
C THR A 91 6.17 8.73 9.28
N GLU A 92 5.98 8.06 10.43
CA GLU A 92 6.48 6.70 10.63
C GLU A 92 5.88 5.72 9.62
N VAL A 93 4.56 5.79 9.41
CA VAL A 93 3.86 4.97 8.41
C VAL A 93 4.38 5.26 6.98
N LEU A 94 4.68 6.52 6.66
CA LEU A 94 5.28 6.89 5.38
C LEU A 94 6.69 6.31 5.21
N GLU A 95 7.49 6.25 6.28
CA GLU A 95 8.80 5.61 6.25
C GLU A 95 8.71 4.09 6.07
N GLU A 96 7.76 3.43 6.74
CA GLU A 96 7.49 1.99 6.55
C GLU A 96 7.08 1.68 5.11
N LEU A 97 6.16 2.47 4.54
CA LEU A 97 5.74 2.36 3.14
C LEU A 97 6.92 2.51 2.15
N LYS A 98 7.92 3.33 2.48
CA LYS A 98 9.13 3.48 1.66
C LYS A 98 10.07 2.29 1.78
N LYS A 99 10.13 1.65 2.96
CA LYS A 99 10.91 0.42 3.21
C LYS A 99 10.29 -0.80 2.51
N ASP A 100 8.97 -0.80 2.34
CA ASP A 100 8.23 -1.86 1.63
C ASP A 100 8.47 -1.89 0.11
N LYS A 101 9.27 -0.98 -0.44
CA LYS A 101 9.66 -1.03 -1.86
C LYS A 101 10.36 -2.36 -2.13
N PRO A 102 9.84 -3.22 -3.02
CA PRO A 102 10.57 -4.41 -3.45
C PRO A 102 11.91 -3.96 -4.06
N LYS A 103 13.00 -4.57 -3.58
CA LYS A 103 14.36 -4.35 -4.10
C LYS A 103 14.51 -4.88 -5.52
#